data_AF-A0A7S4VW42-F1
#
_entry.id   AF-A0A7S4VW42-F1
#
_cell.length_a   1.000
_cell.length_b   1.000
_cell.length_c   1.000
_cell.angle_alpha   90.00
_cell.angle_beta   90.00
_cell.angle_gamma   90.00
#
_symmetry.space_group_name_H-M   'P 1'
#
loop_
_entity.id
_entity.type
_entity.pdbx_description
1 polymer ?
#
loop_
_entity_poly.entity_id
_entity_poly.type
_entity_poly.pdbx_seq_one_letter_code
_entity_poly.pdbx_strand_id
1 'polypeptide(L)'
;MFGAAKKKRSRITGKKNPTNYSVNVLDCCAGHGLTGMLFSACNPGKEVYTTLVDSIEPPSHQILRDLLVEICPWVEGRVSFYTMKLKSYQEVCKLKGDKEETLPVVIATHACGSLTDQVLELGVDLGACGLATMPCCYTGTSKDTPYGIKRALGVSWAADIRRSFFLT
;
A
#
# COMPACT_ATOMS: atom_id res chain seq x y z
N MET A 1 -60.44 -6.98 30.51
CA MET A 1 -59.01 -7.25 30.83
C MET A 1 -58.23 -7.39 29.53
N PHE A 2 -56.93 -7.09 29.57
CA PHE A 2 -55.96 -6.95 28.46
C PHE A 2 -55.77 -5.53 27.92
N GLY A 3 -55.08 -4.71 28.71
CA GLY A 3 -54.47 -3.46 28.25
C GLY A 3 -53.13 -3.73 27.57
N ALA A 4 -52.93 -3.15 26.39
CA ALA A 4 -51.70 -3.28 25.62
C ALA A 4 -50.59 -2.39 26.20
N ALA A 5 -49.54 -3.02 26.75
CA ALA A 5 -48.35 -2.34 27.24
C ALA A 5 -47.47 -1.87 26.06
N LYS A 6 -47.41 -0.56 25.82
CA LYS A 6 -46.43 0.06 24.92
C LYS A 6 -45.03 -0.05 25.52
N LYS A 7 -44.24 -1.02 25.04
CA LYS A 7 -42.80 -1.13 25.35
C LYS A 7 -42.06 0.04 24.69
N LYS A 8 -41.72 1.08 25.46
CA LYS A 8 -40.73 2.10 25.07
C LYS A 8 -39.40 1.40 24.82
N ARG A 9 -39.01 1.23 23.56
CA ARG A 9 -37.63 0.90 23.20
C ARG A 9 -36.76 2.11 23.56
N SER A 10 -36.04 2.00 24.66
CA SER A 10 -34.97 2.92 25.02
C SER A 10 -33.98 2.99 23.86
N ARG A 11 -33.75 4.21 23.35
CA ARG A 11 -32.66 4.52 22.42
C ARG A 11 -31.35 4.04 23.05
N ILE A 12 -30.75 3.02 22.47
CA ILE A 12 -29.32 2.74 22.65
C ILE A 12 -28.60 3.85 21.88
N THR A 13 -28.29 4.92 22.60
CA THR A 13 -27.34 5.96 22.20
C THR A 13 -25.95 5.36 22.18
N GLY A 14 -25.27 5.44 21.02
CA GLY A 14 -23.83 5.16 20.93
C GLY A 14 -23.40 4.15 19.86
N LYS A 15 -23.81 4.33 18.59
CA LYS A 15 -22.97 3.85 17.48
C LYS A 15 -22.02 4.98 17.12
N LYS A 16 -20.73 4.84 17.45
CA LYS A 16 -19.67 5.66 16.83
C LYS A 16 -19.76 5.40 15.32
N ASN A 17 -19.80 6.46 14.50
CA ASN A 17 -19.72 6.31 13.05
C ASN A 17 -18.39 5.62 12.70
N PRO A 18 -18.36 4.54 11.90
CA PRO A 18 -17.13 3.83 11.55
C PRO A 18 -16.32 4.53 10.43
N THR A 19 -16.37 5.86 10.31
CA THR A 19 -16.08 6.54 9.04
C THR A 19 -14.78 7.35 8.96
N ASN A 20 -13.95 7.38 10.00
CA ASN A 20 -12.68 8.13 9.99
C ASN A 20 -11.49 7.18 10.08
N TYR A 21 -11.30 6.33 9.07
CA TYR A 21 -10.02 5.65 8.87
C TYR A 21 -9.22 6.47 7.86
N SER A 22 -7.98 6.79 8.22
CA SER A 22 -7.03 7.36 7.27
C SER A 22 -6.43 6.22 6.46
N VAL A 23 -6.22 6.43 5.16
CA VAL A 23 -5.61 5.43 4.28
C VAL A 23 -4.21 5.89 3.94
N ASN A 24 -3.22 5.03 4.15
CA ASN A 24 -1.85 5.30 3.73
C ASN A 24 -1.54 4.47 2.48
N VAL A 25 -1.41 5.14 1.34
CA VAL A 25 -0.99 4.54 0.08
C VAL A 25 0.53 4.52 0.03
N LEU A 26 1.11 3.34 0.14
CA LEU A 26 2.55 3.10 0.09
C LEU A 26 2.97 2.75 -1.34
N ASP A 27 3.61 3.68 -2.05
CA ASP A 27 4.20 3.46 -3.38
C ASP A 27 5.66 3.00 -3.22
N CYS A 28 5.90 1.72 -3.47
CA CYS A 28 7.21 1.08 -3.34
C CYS A 28 7.96 1.07 -4.66
N CYS A 29 9.24 1.48 -4.64
CA CYS A 29 10.01 1.76 -5.86
C CYS A 29 9.32 2.85 -6.70
N ALA A 30 8.94 3.93 -6.02
CA ALA A 30 8.08 4.98 -6.56
C ALA A 30 8.71 5.73 -7.75
N GLY A 31 10.04 5.74 -7.87
CA GLY A 31 10.77 6.57 -8.81
C GLY A 31 10.39 8.04 -8.63
N HIS A 32 9.71 8.62 -9.62
CA HIS A 32 9.18 9.97 -9.56
C HIS A 32 7.96 10.15 -8.65
N GLY A 33 7.31 9.05 -8.27
CA GLY A 33 6.15 9.04 -7.37
C GLY A 33 4.84 9.46 -8.02
N LEU A 34 4.76 9.50 -9.35
CA LEU A 34 3.56 9.97 -10.06
C LEU A 34 2.33 9.14 -9.68
N THR A 35 2.45 7.81 -9.63
CA THR A 35 1.33 6.92 -9.29
C THR A 35 0.79 7.23 -7.90
N GLY A 36 1.65 7.23 -6.87
CA GLY A 36 1.24 7.59 -5.52
C GLY A 36 0.64 9.00 -5.42
N MET A 37 1.27 9.99 -6.06
CA MET A 37 0.75 11.37 -6.04
C MET A 37 -0.63 11.49 -6.71
N LEU A 38 -0.89 10.75 -7.79
CA LEU A 38 -2.21 10.68 -8.42
C LEU A 38 -3.26 10.06 -7.49
N PHE A 39 -2.91 9.07 -6.67
CA PHE A 39 -3.83 8.55 -5.66
C PHE A 39 -4.27 9.62 -4.66
N SER A 40 -3.35 10.48 -4.21
CA SER A 40 -3.69 11.63 -3.36
C SER A 40 -4.54 12.67 -4.10
N ALA A 41 -4.17 13.02 -5.34
CA ALA A 41 -4.87 14.00 -6.16
C ALA A 41 -6.32 13.59 -6.46
N CYS A 42 -6.56 12.32 -6.83
CA CYS A 42 -7.88 11.82 -7.19
C CYS A 42 -8.85 11.62 -6.01
N ASN A 43 -8.41 11.85 -4.76
CA ASN A 43 -9.23 11.65 -3.56
C ASN A 43 -9.42 12.96 -2.76
N PRO A 44 -10.08 13.99 -3.34
CA PRO A 44 -10.41 15.21 -2.60
C PRO A 44 -11.34 14.90 -1.43
N GLY A 45 -11.12 15.57 -0.29
CA GLY A 45 -11.97 15.45 0.91
C GLY A 45 -11.84 14.16 1.72
N LYS A 46 -10.99 13.21 1.32
CA LYS A 46 -10.67 12.01 2.11
C LYS A 46 -9.29 12.14 2.76
N GLU A 47 -9.11 11.47 3.90
CA GLU A 47 -7.82 11.35 4.59
C GLU A 47 -6.99 10.24 3.92
N VAL A 48 -6.50 10.52 2.71
CA VAL A 48 -5.59 9.65 1.97
C VAL A 48 -4.20 10.28 1.99
N TYR A 49 -3.27 9.61 2.64
CA TYR A 49 -1.86 9.95 2.69
C TYR A 49 -1.11 9.05 1.71
N THR A 50 -0.03 9.56 1.13
CA THR A 50 0.81 8.82 0.22
C THR A 50 2.23 8.83 0.74
N THR A 51 2.76 7.63 0.94
CA THR A 51 4.15 7.39 1.29
C THR A 51 4.87 6.85 0.07
N LEU A 52 5.82 7.61 -0.46
CA LEU A 52 6.66 7.20 -1.59
C LEU A 52 7.99 6.68 -1.03
N VAL A 53 8.43 5.51 -1.47
CA VAL A 53 9.70 4.92 -1.04
C VAL A 53 10.54 4.59 -2.26
N ASP A 54 11.71 5.21 -2.34
CA ASP A 54 12.74 4.86 -3.32
C ASP A 54 14.14 5.08 -2.72
N SER A 55 15.12 4.39 -3.27
CA SER A 55 16.54 4.56 -2.93
C SER A 55 17.10 5.94 -3.25
N ILE A 56 16.52 6.64 -4.23
CA ILE A 56 16.98 7.94 -4.72
C ILE A 56 15.74 8.79 -4.97
N GLU A 57 15.75 10.03 -4.48
CA GLU A 57 14.74 11.03 -4.83
C GLU A 57 15.16 11.73 -6.13
N PRO A 58 14.43 11.54 -7.25
CA PRO A 58 14.76 12.21 -8.49
C PRO A 58 14.37 13.69 -8.42
N PRO A 59 15.15 14.61 -9.02
CA PRO A 59 14.83 16.05 -9.01
C PRO A 59 13.45 16.40 -9.57
N SER A 60 12.96 15.60 -10.54
CA SER A 60 11.62 15.77 -11.11
C SER A 60 10.49 15.37 -10.17
N HIS A 61 10.74 14.67 -9.05
CA HIS A 61 9.72 14.43 -8.02
C HIS A 61 9.17 15.76 -7.50
N GLN A 62 10.06 16.68 -7.11
CA GLN A 62 9.67 17.99 -6.58
C GLN A 62 8.90 18.80 -7.62
N ILE A 63 9.38 18.83 -8.86
CA ILE A 63 8.71 19.54 -9.96
C ILE A 63 7.29 19.00 -10.17
N LEU A 64 7.13 17.68 -10.22
CA LEU A 64 5.82 17.05 -10.40
C LEU A 64 4.89 17.32 -9.21
N ARG A 65 5.42 17.29 -7.99
CA ARG A 65 4.68 17.61 -6.78
C ARG A 65 4.19 19.05 -6.82
N ASP A 66 5.04 20.01 -7.17
CA ASP A 66 4.68 21.43 -7.21
C ASP A 66 3.59 21.70 -8.26
N LEU A 67 3.72 21.10 -9.46
CA LEU A 67 2.69 21.18 -10.50
C LEU A 67 1.37 20.53 -10.07
N LEU A 68 1.42 19.41 -9.34
CA LEU A 68 0.22 18.77 -8.81
C LEU A 68 -0.44 19.58 -7.70
N VAL A 69 0.33 20.24 -6.83
CA VAL A 69 -0.20 21.10 -5.76
C VAL A 69 -0.89 22.34 -6.36
N GLU A 70 -0.38 22.89 -7.46
CA GLU A 70 -1.02 24.01 -8.17
C GLU A 70 -2.46 23.66 -8.62
N ILE A 71 -2.67 22.44 -9.11
CA ILE A 71 -3.98 21.97 -9.62
C ILE A 71 -4.83 21.36 -8.50
N CYS A 72 -4.21 20.68 -7.55
CA CYS A 72 -4.83 19.93 -6.46
C CYS A 72 -4.21 20.34 -5.11
N PRO A 73 -4.62 21.48 -4.52
CA PRO A 73 -3.97 22.03 -3.32
C PRO A 73 -3.99 21.10 -2.11
N TRP A 74 -4.96 20.18 -2.03
CA TRP A 74 -5.05 19.22 -0.94
C TRP A 74 -3.94 18.16 -0.95
N VAL A 75 -3.19 18.00 -2.04
CA VAL A 75 -2.04 17.09 -2.11
C VAL A 75 -0.90 17.58 -1.22
N GLU A 76 -0.82 18.89 -0.98
CA GLU A 76 0.16 19.49 -0.11
C GLU A 76 0.06 18.92 1.31
N GLY A 77 1.18 18.44 1.86
CA GLY A 77 1.23 17.81 3.17
C GLY A 77 0.65 16.38 3.24
N ARG A 78 0.11 15.83 2.15
CA ARG A 78 -0.36 14.44 2.10
C ARG A 78 0.64 13.47 1.48
N VAL A 79 1.66 13.98 0.79
CA VAL A 79 2.68 13.17 0.14
C VAL A 79 4.00 13.30 0.91
N SER A 80 4.57 12.15 1.29
CA SER A 80 5.88 12.06 1.93
C SER A 80 6.80 11.17 1.09
N PHE A 81 8.04 11.61 0.87
CA PHE A 81 9.06 10.84 0.17
C PHE A 81 10.12 10.33 1.15
N TYR A 82 10.39 9.03 1.13
CA TYR A 82 11.41 8.39 1.95
C TYR A 82 12.54 7.86 1.05
N THR A 83 13.68 8.52 1.12
CA THR A 83 14.88 8.16 0.36
C THR A 83 15.66 7.06 1.07
N MET A 84 15.27 5.80 0.84
CA MET A 84 15.91 4.63 1.42
C MET A 84 15.59 3.35 0.64
N LYS A 85 16.37 2.30 0.87
CA LYS A 85 16.10 0.97 0.31
C LYS A 85 14.87 0.35 0.98
N LEU A 86 14.10 -0.45 0.22
CA LEU A 86 12.90 -1.13 0.73
C LEU A 86 13.15 -1.95 2.00
N LYS A 87 14.27 -2.67 2.10
CA LYS A 87 14.61 -3.44 3.31
C LYS A 87 14.77 -2.56 4.55
N SER A 88 15.45 -1.42 4.40
CA SER A 88 15.61 -0.46 5.49
C SER A 88 14.27 0.17 5.87
N TYR A 89 13.40 0.43 4.89
CA TYR A 89 12.04 0.89 5.16
C TYR A 89 11.22 -0.14 5.94
N GLN A 90 11.30 -1.43 5.56
CA GLN A 90 10.64 -2.53 6.27
C GLN A 90 11.09 -2.62 7.73
N GLU A 91 12.38 -2.41 8.02
CA GLU A 91 12.91 -2.34 9.39
C GLU A 91 12.34 -1.15 10.16
N VAL A 92 12.26 0.03 9.52
CA VAL A 92 11.65 1.23 10.13
C VAL A 92 10.16 0.99 10.46
N CYS A 93 9.42 0.33 9.56
CA CYS A 93 8.03 -0.04 9.81
C CYS A 93 7.89 -0.99 11.02
N LYS A 94 8.76 -2.02 11.11
CA LYS A 94 8.78 -2.95 12.25
C LYS A 94 9.06 -2.23 13.58
N LEU A 95 9.91 -1.20 13.57
CA LEU A 95 10.24 -0.42 14.76
C LEU A 95 9.13 0.55 15.17
N LYS A 96 8.35 1.09 14.23
CA LYS A 96 7.25 2.01 14.53
C LYS A 96 6.09 1.33 15.28
N GLY A 97 5.91 0.02 15.10
CA GLY A 97 4.81 -0.75 15.69
C GLY A 97 3.43 -0.30 15.18
N ASP A 98 2.38 -1.05 15.52
CA ASP A 98 0.97 -0.83 15.11
C ASP A 98 0.34 0.43 15.73
N LYS A 99 1.00 1.58 15.61
CA LYS A 99 0.64 2.83 16.30
C LYS A 99 -0.17 3.81 15.45
N GLU A 100 -0.59 3.46 14.25
CA GLU A 100 -1.48 4.30 13.47
C GLU A 100 -2.79 3.59 13.14
N GLU A 101 -3.90 4.29 13.33
CA GLU A 101 -5.22 3.95 12.78
C GLU A 101 -5.25 4.19 11.24
N THR A 102 -4.13 3.92 10.55
CA THR A 102 -3.98 4.06 9.10
C THR A 102 -4.11 2.68 8.46
N LEU A 103 -4.93 2.58 7.41
CA LEU A 103 -5.06 1.36 6.62
C LEU A 103 -4.00 1.38 5.50
N PRO A 104 -3.01 0.48 5.50
CA PRO A 104 -1.97 0.48 4.49
C PRO A 104 -2.46 -0.15 3.19
N VAL A 105 -2.34 0.58 2.08
CA VAL A 105 -2.53 0.08 0.71
C VAL A 105 -1.18 0.12 0.02
N VAL A 106 -0.68 -1.01 -0.44
CA VAL A 106 0.65 -1.10 -1.06
C VAL A 106 0.54 -1.13 -2.57
N ILE A 107 1.29 -0.28 -3.25
CA ILE A 107 1.35 -0.19 -4.71
C ILE A 107 2.81 -0.32 -5.14
N ALA A 108 3.06 -1.07 -6.21
CA ALA A 108 4.38 -1.07 -6.84
C ALA A 108 4.25 -1.23 -8.36
N THR A 109 4.46 -0.14 -9.08
CA THR A 109 4.41 -0.14 -10.55
C THR A 109 5.75 -0.48 -11.18
N HIS A 110 6.86 -0.16 -10.52
CA HIS A 110 8.22 -0.32 -11.04
C HIS A 110 9.08 -1.31 -10.25
N ALA A 111 8.51 -2.03 -9.26
CA ALA A 111 9.23 -3.06 -8.53
C ALA A 111 9.50 -4.26 -9.45
N CYS A 112 10.63 -4.25 -10.14
CA CYS A 112 11.02 -5.29 -11.10
C CYS A 112 11.83 -6.42 -10.43
N GLY A 113 11.66 -7.66 -10.90
CA GLY A 113 12.42 -8.81 -10.43
C GLY A 113 12.19 -9.11 -8.94
N SER A 114 13.27 -9.35 -8.19
CA SER A 114 13.18 -9.65 -6.76
C SER A 114 12.74 -8.47 -5.89
N LEU A 115 12.55 -7.27 -6.46
CA LEU A 115 11.93 -6.16 -5.75
C LEU A 115 10.42 -6.38 -5.59
N THR A 116 9.75 -7.02 -6.55
CA THR A 116 8.32 -7.37 -6.40
C THR A 116 8.12 -8.25 -5.17
N ASP A 117 8.98 -9.26 -5.00
CA ASP A 117 8.90 -10.19 -3.86
C ASP A 117 9.08 -9.44 -2.53
N GLN A 118 10.03 -8.50 -2.46
CA GLN A 118 10.23 -7.66 -1.27
C GLN A 118 9.02 -6.77 -0.95
N VAL A 119 8.35 -6.23 -1.97
CA VAL A 119 7.14 -5.42 -1.74
C VAL A 119 5.98 -6.29 -1.27
N LEU A 120 5.83 -7.50 -1.82
CA LEU A 120 4.83 -8.46 -1.38
C LEU A 120 5.05 -8.85 0.08
N GLU A 121 6.28 -9.21 0.44
CA GLU A 121 6.65 -9.51 1.83
C GLU A 121 6.41 -8.32 2.77
N LEU A 122 6.76 -7.10 2.34
CA LEU A 122 6.46 -5.87 3.08
C LEU A 122 4.95 -5.68 3.29
N GLY A 123 4.13 -5.92 2.26
CA GLY A 123 2.69 -5.79 2.36
C GLY A 123 2.06 -6.78 3.33
N VAL A 124 2.56 -8.03 3.36
CA VAL A 124 2.14 -9.05 4.34
C VAL A 124 2.58 -8.66 5.74
N ASP A 125 3.84 -8.24 5.92
CA ASP A 125 4.38 -7.80 7.21
C ASP A 125 3.62 -6.60 7.80
N LEU A 126 3.12 -5.71 6.94
CA LEU A 126 2.33 -4.54 7.33
C LEU A 126 0.84 -4.85 7.56
N GLY A 127 0.36 -6.04 7.21
CA GLY A 127 -1.08 -6.34 7.22
C GLY A 127 -1.87 -5.45 6.25
N ALA A 128 -1.32 -5.20 5.07
CA ALA A 128 -1.92 -4.31 4.07
C ALA A 128 -3.36 -4.73 3.72
N CYS A 129 -4.28 -3.77 3.70
CA CYS A 129 -5.68 -4.02 3.35
C CYS A 129 -5.89 -4.24 1.85
N GLY A 130 -4.93 -3.78 1.04
CA GLY A 130 -4.89 -3.98 -0.40
C GLY A 130 -3.47 -3.91 -0.93
N LEU A 131 -3.18 -4.72 -1.93
CA LEU A 131 -1.88 -4.77 -2.56
C LEU A 131 -2.04 -4.83 -4.09
N ALA A 132 -1.32 -3.97 -4.79
CA ALA A 132 -1.31 -3.91 -6.25
C ALA A 132 0.12 -3.79 -6.80
N THR A 133 0.62 -4.86 -7.41
CA THR A 133 1.96 -4.90 -8.00
C THR A 133 1.88 -5.19 -9.49
N MET A 134 2.68 -4.49 -10.31
CA MET A 134 2.81 -4.73 -11.75
C MET A 134 4.24 -5.20 -12.08
N PRO A 135 4.56 -6.50 -11.96
CA PRO A 135 5.90 -6.99 -12.22
C PRO A 135 6.27 -6.83 -13.70
N CYS A 136 7.29 -6.01 -13.97
CA CYS A 136 7.79 -5.78 -15.32
C CYS A 136 8.71 -6.92 -15.83
N CYS A 137 9.32 -7.67 -14.90
CA CYS A 137 10.22 -8.78 -15.19
C CYS A 137 10.28 -9.79 -14.03
N TYR A 138 10.73 -11.01 -14.34
CA TYR A 138 10.86 -12.13 -13.39
C TYR A 138 12.32 -12.49 -13.06
N THR A 139 13.26 -11.62 -13.41
CA THR A 139 14.69 -11.87 -13.18
C THR A 139 14.97 -11.98 -11.68
N GLY A 140 15.61 -13.09 -11.28
CA GLY A 140 15.93 -13.33 -9.86
C GLY A 140 14.73 -13.74 -8.99
N THR A 141 13.53 -13.82 -9.56
CA THR A 141 12.31 -14.35 -8.91
C THR A 141 12.27 -15.86 -9.13
N SER A 142 11.75 -16.64 -8.17
CA SER A 142 11.73 -18.12 -8.15
C SER A 142 12.92 -18.87 -7.55
N LYS A 143 13.93 -18.24 -6.91
CA LYS A 143 15.08 -18.98 -6.34
C LYS A 143 14.67 -20.22 -5.54
N ASP A 144 13.66 -20.07 -4.70
CA ASP A 144 13.18 -21.11 -3.78
C ASP A 144 12.13 -22.06 -4.40
N THR A 145 11.72 -21.85 -5.66
CA THR A 145 10.76 -22.74 -6.32
C THR A 145 11.43 -24.05 -6.75
N PRO A 146 10.81 -25.23 -6.51
CA PRO A 146 11.33 -26.53 -6.93
C PRO A 146 11.69 -26.58 -8.43
N TYR A 147 12.79 -27.27 -8.74
CA TYR A 147 13.30 -27.35 -10.12
C TYR A 147 12.28 -27.95 -11.10
N GLY A 148 11.48 -28.94 -10.66
CA GLY A 148 10.43 -29.54 -11.49
C GLY A 148 9.38 -28.52 -11.95
N ILE A 149 8.97 -27.61 -11.07
CA ILE A 149 7.98 -26.56 -11.39
C ILE A 149 8.57 -25.55 -12.37
N LYS A 150 9.82 -25.11 -12.13
CA LYS A 150 10.53 -24.21 -13.05
C LYS A 150 10.66 -24.80 -14.45
N ARG A 151 10.96 -26.10 -14.55
CA ARG A 151 11.08 -26.81 -15.83
C ARG A 151 9.74 -26.97 -16.54
N ALA A 152 8.68 -27.26 -15.79
CA ALA A 152 7.35 -27.49 -16.36
C ALA A 152 6.65 -26.19 -16.82
N LEU A 153 6.77 -25.11 -16.04
CA LEU A 153 5.96 -23.90 -16.21
C LEU A 153 6.76 -22.65 -16.58
N GLY A 154 8.11 -22.72 -16.52
CA GLY A 154 8.97 -21.57 -16.68
C GLY A 154 9.09 -20.70 -15.42
N VAL A 155 10.01 -19.74 -15.45
CA VAL A 155 10.39 -18.91 -14.28
C VAL A 155 9.26 -17.99 -13.83
N SER A 156 8.51 -17.40 -14.76
CA SER A 156 7.43 -16.45 -14.45
C SER A 156 6.31 -17.12 -13.65
N TRP A 157 5.71 -18.17 -14.20
CA TRP A 157 4.67 -18.95 -13.54
C TRP A 157 5.15 -19.58 -12.23
N ALA A 158 6.39 -20.09 -12.20
CA ALA A 158 6.99 -20.64 -10.98
C ALA A 158 7.13 -19.59 -9.86
N ALA A 159 7.38 -18.32 -10.20
CA ALA A 159 7.43 -17.24 -9.23
C ALA A 159 6.03 -16.86 -8.73
N ASP A 160 5.04 -16.74 -9.62
CA ASP A 160 3.68 -16.37 -9.23
C ASP A 160 2.98 -17.46 -8.42
N ILE A 161 3.17 -18.73 -8.78
CA ILE A 161 2.70 -19.86 -7.98
C ILE A 161 3.32 -19.82 -6.59
N ARG A 162 4.64 -19.58 -6.48
CA ARG A 162 5.29 -19.41 -5.18
C ARG A 162 4.64 -18.28 -4.38
N ARG A 163 4.39 -17.12 -5.01
CA ARG A 163 3.77 -15.96 -4.36
C ARG A 163 2.40 -16.28 -3.77
N SER A 164 1.61 -17.09 -4.47
CA SER A 164 0.29 -17.49 -3.99
C SER A 164 0.30 -18.21 -2.64
N PHE A 165 1.40 -18.88 -2.25
CA PHE A 165 1.47 -19.62 -0.98
C PHE A 165 1.68 -18.76 0.26
N PHE A 166 2.21 -17.54 0.12
CA PHE A 166 2.46 -16.66 1.27
C PHE A 166 1.53 -15.44 1.31
N LEU A 167 0.71 -15.25 0.27
CA LEU A 167 -0.29 -14.18 0.18
C LEU A 167 -1.69 -14.60 0.69
N THR A 168 -1.86 -15.85 1.10
CA THR A 168 -3.06 -16.38 1.79
C THR A 168 -2.96 -16.18 3.29
#